data_AF-A0A931YF23-F1
#
_entry.id   AF-A0A931YF23-F1
#
_cell.length_a   1.000
_cell.length_b   1.000
_cell.length_c   1.000
_cell.angle_alpha   90.00
_cell.angle_beta   90.00
_cell.angle_gamma   90.00
#
_symmetry.space_group_name_H-M   'P 1'
#
loop_
_entity.id
_entity.type
_entity.pdbx_description
1 polymer ?
#
loop_
_entity_poly.entity_id
_entity_poly.type
_entity_poly.pdbx_seq_one_letter_code
_entity_poly.pdbx_strand_id
1 'polypeptide(L)'
;MPEVLRGTLTWAWAYVQHVTVMFYWFWIPGVLVLGLLGTRYRSVSEEITRKQRKGAKASWAAIGWGMTSGAGRRTGLDTARTLWDQGFSDHLVLAYLVASQNLGLYSLLLFTVLIGLEFGLGVFLGGLVMIGLLRVLAPARAPGRMLHADALEAAAGAPSPAATWMALVGSVEGFGSVVRDVGRYVRHVGLSLIGGLILGALILTIDSEGYWVFPKWMGDEALGAALASSFLAPLLSLAFFLAPGGNLIVVSSIWKTWTLTYSGVISFVLASLLNPMSVRILLRHHGGSRGWLLVLAIYLSAALSGLAVAGLFALLGVQVTHVPWFRDLVDKLLMLLPFTMLGAPGDGMQGM
;
A
#
# COMPACT_ATOMS: atom_id res chain seq x y z
N MET A 1 0.38 -37.57 22.65
CA MET A 1 0.37 -36.09 22.46
C MET A 1 -0.98 -35.56 22.90
N PRO A 2 -1.03 -34.49 23.71
CA PRO A 2 -2.31 -33.88 24.11
C PRO A 2 -3.11 -33.46 22.88
N GLU A 3 -4.43 -33.65 22.87
CA GLU A 3 -5.31 -33.27 21.75
C GLU A 3 -5.15 -31.79 21.35
N VAL A 4 -4.95 -30.91 22.33
CA VAL A 4 -4.67 -29.47 22.13
C VAL A 4 -3.40 -29.25 21.30
N LEU A 5 -2.37 -30.06 21.53
CA LEU A 5 -1.08 -29.98 20.85
C LEU A 5 -1.17 -30.53 19.43
N ARG A 6 -2.01 -31.55 19.22
CA ARG A 6 -2.30 -32.10 17.90
C ARG A 6 -3.12 -31.10 17.07
N GLY A 7 -4.14 -30.48 17.66
CA GLY A 7 -4.96 -29.43 17.06
C GLY A 7 -4.16 -28.20 16.64
N THR A 8 -3.30 -27.67 17.52
CA THR A 8 -2.42 -26.52 17.21
C THR A 8 -1.42 -26.84 16.10
N LEU A 9 -0.85 -28.05 16.07
CA LEU A 9 0.05 -28.47 14.99
C LEU A 9 -0.65 -28.66 13.65
N THR A 10 -1.87 -29.19 13.61
CA THR A 10 -2.67 -29.24 12.38
C THR A 10 -3.00 -27.85 11.85
N TRP A 11 -3.34 -26.90 12.73
CA TRP A 11 -3.56 -25.50 12.34
C TRP A 11 -2.29 -24.83 11.83
N ALA A 12 -1.17 -25.02 12.52
CA ALA A 12 0.13 -24.50 12.09
C ALA A 12 0.55 -25.08 10.73
N TRP A 13 0.32 -26.38 10.52
CA TRP A 13 0.62 -27.07 9.27
C TRP A 13 -0.26 -26.57 8.10
N ALA A 14 -1.58 -26.45 8.31
CA ALA A 14 -2.49 -25.90 7.32
C ALA A 14 -2.14 -24.45 6.97
N TYR A 15 -1.75 -23.65 7.97
CA TYR A 15 -1.30 -22.28 7.77
C TYR A 15 0.01 -22.21 6.96
N VAL A 16 1.00 -23.07 7.25
CA VAL A 16 2.26 -23.14 6.50
C VAL A 16 2.02 -23.59 5.05
N GLN A 17 1.19 -24.61 4.83
CA GLN A 17 0.80 -25.05 3.49
C GLN A 17 0.09 -23.92 2.73
N HIS A 18 -0.82 -23.20 3.39
CA HIS A 18 -1.54 -22.07 2.81
C HIS A 18 -0.60 -20.92 2.40
N VAL A 19 0.28 -20.50 3.31
CA VAL A 19 1.31 -19.49 3.01
C VAL A 19 2.16 -19.95 1.84
N THR A 20 2.55 -21.23 1.79
CA THR A 20 3.38 -21.78 0.71
C THR A 20 2.65 -21.78 -0.63
N VAL A 21 1.39 -22.20 -0.68
CA VAL A 21 0.57 -22.22 -1.91
C VAL A 21 0.30 -20.80 -2.42
N MET A 22 -0.08 -19.86 -1.53
CA MET A 22 -0.25 -18.44 -1.88
C MET A 22 1.07 -17.81 -2.35
N PHE A 23 2.19 -18.18 -1.70
CA PHE A 23 3.51 -17.68 -2.04
C PHE A 23 3.97 -18.18 -3.44
N TYR A 24 3.69 -19.43 -3.79
CA TYR A 24 4.09 -19.96 -5.10
C TYR A 24 3.16 -19.54 -6.24
N TRP A 25 1.84 -19.60 -6.03
CA TRP A 25 0.87 -19.39 -7.11
C TRP A 25 0.48 -17.93 -7.35
N PHE A 26 0.60 -17.08 -6.34
CA PHE A 26 0.18 -15.68 -6.45
C PHE A 26 1.37 -14.72 -6.38
N TRP A 27 2.32 -14.99 -5.50
CA TRP A 27 3.44 -14.09 -5.27
C TRP A 27 4.50 -14.17 -6.37
N ILE A 28 5.01 -15.36 -6.72
CA ILE A 28 6.04 -15.47 -7.76
C ILE A 28 5.52 -14.95 -9.12
N PRO A 29 4.40 -15.47 -9.69
CA PRO A 29 3.90 -14.97 -10.97
C PRO A 29 3.36 -13.54 -10.86
N GLY A 30 2.68 -13.18 -9.77
CA GLY A 30 2.15 -11.83 -9.58
C GLY A 30 3.25 -10.77 -9.49
N VAL A 31 4.30 -11.01 -8.70
CA VAL A 31 5.45 -10.10 -8.59
C VAL A 31 6.21 -10.00 -9.91
N LEU A 32 6.33 -11.10 -10.67
CA LEU A 32 6.94 -11.06 -12.00
C LEU A 32 6.10 -10.25 -13.01
N VAL A 33 4.78 -10.45 -13.04
CA VAL A 33 3.85 -9.68 -13.87
C VAL A 33 3.91 -8.20 -13.50
N LEU A 34 3.91 -7.88 -12.20
CA LEU A 34 4.05 -6.50 -11.74
C LEU A 34 5.42 -5.91 -12.02
N GLY A 35 6.49 -6.72 -11.99
CA GLY A 35 7.82 -6.31 -12.42
C GLY A 35 7.83 -5.96 -13.91
N LEU A 36 7.23 -6.79 -14.75
CA LEU A 36 7.07 -6.53 -16.18
C LEU A 36 6.31 -5.23 -16.44
N LEU A 37 5.13 -5.07 -15.82
CA LEU A 37 4.32 -3.87 -15.92
C LEU A 37 5.06 -2.64 -15.38
N GLY A 38 5.68 -2.77 -14.21
CA GLY A 38 6.45 -1.72 -13.56
C GLY A 38 7.59 -1.22 -14.44
N THR A 39 8.43 -2.13 -14.95
CA THR A 39 9.53 -1.78 -15.85
C THR A 39 9.03 -1.16 -17.15
N ARG A 40 7.95 -1.70 -17.75
CA ARG A 40 7.36 -1.20 -19.01
C ARG A 40 6.78 0.21 -18.89
N TYR A 41 5.99 0.45 -17.85
CA TYR A 41 5.18 1.68 -17.74
C TYR A 41 5.87 2.79 -16.95
N ARG A 42 6.93 2.48 -16.18
CA ARG A 42 7.70 3.50 -15.44
C ARG A 42 8.31 4.54 -16.36
N SER A 43 8.98 4.11 -17.44
CA SER A 43 9.62 5.02 -18.41
C SER A 43 8.60 5.90 -19.13
N VAL A 44 7.49 5.33 -19.58
CA VAL A 44 6.41 6.04 -20.27
C VAL A 44 5.78 7.09 -19.36
N SER A 45 5.48 6.71 -18.12
CA SER A 45 4.85 7.59 -17.14
C SER A 45 5.79 8.74 -16.74
N GLU A 46 7.08 8.45 -16.57
CA GLU A 46 8.11 9.45 -16.32
C GLU A 46 8.22 10.46 -17.49
N GLU A 47 8.30 9.97 -18.72
CA GLU A 47 8.43 10.81 -19.92
C GLU A 47 7.23 11.77 -20.08
N ILE A 48 6.00 11.26 -19.97
CA ILE A 48 4.79 12.08 -20.07
C ILE A 48 4.75 13.15 -18.97
N THR A 49 5.11 12.74 -17.74
CA THR A 49 5.17 13.64 -16.59
C THR A 49 6.14 14.78 -16.87
N ARG A 50 7.36 14.45 -17.31
CA ARG A 50 8.43 15.40 -17.59
C ARG A 50 8.11 16.35 -18.74
N LYS A 51 7.42 15.89 -19.79
CA LYS A 51 7.02 16.73 -20.93
C LYS A 51 5.94 17.76 -20.60
N GLN A 52 4.92 17.38 -19.83
CA GLN A 52 3.74 18.25 -19.64
C GLN A 52 3.78 19.10 -18.37
N ARG A 53 4.43 18.62 -17.30
CA ARG A 53 4.74 19.35 -16.04
C ARG A 53 3.55 19.92 -15.24
N LYS A 54 2.35 20.01 -15.82
CA LYS A 54 1.08 20.43 -15.22
C LYS A 54 -0.11 19.85 -16.00
N GLY A 55 -1.29 19.90 -15.40
CA GLY A 55 -2.55 19.47 -16.02
C GLY A 55 -2.92 18.01 -15.73
N ALA A 56 -4.13 17.63 -16.14
CA ALA A 56 -4.72 16.35 -15.80
C ALA A 56 -3.93 15.15 -16.32
N LYS A 57 -3.50 15.19 -17.60
CA LYS A 57 -2.71 14.12 -18.22
C LYS A 57 -1.34 13.94 -17.54
N ALA A 58 -0.64 15.03 -17.22
CA ALA A 58 0.60 14.99 -16.46
C ALA A 58 0.40 14.42 -15.06
N SER A 59 -0.72 14.73 -14.41
CA SER A 59 -1.02 14.20 -13.07
C SER A 59 -1.32 12.70 -13.10
N TRP A 60 -2.06 12.19 -14.10
CA TRP A 60 -2.27 10.75 -14.26
C TRP A 60 -0.97 10.01 -14.54
N ALA A 61 -0.10 10.59 -15.38
CA ALA A 61 1.24 10.06 -15.61
C ALA A 61 2.08 10.06 -14.32
N ALA A 62 1.99 11.10 -13.50
CA ALA A 62 2.70 11.16 -12.22
C ALA A 62 2.22 10.08 -11.23
N ILE A 63 0.92 9.78 -11.22
CA ILE A 63 0.35 8.66 -10.46
C ILE A 63 0.92 7.35 -10.97
N GLY A 64 0.87 7.09 -12.28
CA GLY A 64 1.43 5.86 -12.88
C GLY A 64 2.92 5.70 -12.62
N TRP A 65 3.69 6.80 -12.66
CA TRP A 65 5.10 6.80 -12.32
C TRP A 65 5.34 6.47 -10.86
N GLY A 66 4.53 7.03 -9.95
CA GLY A 66 4.58 6.70 -8.53
C GLY A 66 4.24 5.22 -8.27
N MET A 67 3.14 4.72 -8.82
CA MET A 67 2.70 3.31 -8.66
C MET A 67 3.75 2.31 -9.16
N THR A 68 4.47 2.67 -10.21
CA THR A 68 5.52 1.83 -10.80
C THR A 68 6.90 2.11 -10.21
N SER A 69 7.07 3.11 -9.35
CA SER A 69 8.36 3.45 -8.74
C SER A 69 8.82 2.35 -7.76
N GLY A 70 10.14 2.18 -7.62
CA GLY A 70 10.70 1.17 -6.73
C GLY A 70 10.39 1.46 -5.25
N ALA A 71 10.37 0.42 -4.40
CA ALA A 71 9.92 0.43 -3.00
C ALA A 71 10.66 1.36 -2.00
N GLY A 72 11.59 2.21 -2.44
CA GLY A 72 12.39 3.04 -1.56
C GLY A 72 11.69 4.35 -1.20
N ARG A 73 11.21 4.49 0.05
CA ARG A 73 10.66 5.76 0.56
C ARG A 73 11.61 6.95 0.32
N ARG A 74 12.90 6.75 0.57
CA ARG A 74 13.95 7.77 0.34
C ARG A 74 14.03 8.17 -1.13
N THR A 75 14.08 7.20 -2.03
CA THR A 75 14.12 7.43 -3.47
C THR A 75 12.89 8.20 -3.97
N GLY A 76 11.70 7.87 -3.47
CA GLY A 76 10.47 8.61 -3.79
C GLY A 76 10.53 10.06 -3.30
N LEU A 77 11.04 10.29 -2.08
CA LEU A 77 11.20 11.64 -1.52
C LEU A 77 12.27 12.48 -2.25
N ASP A 78 13.38 11.87 -2.65
CA ASP A 78 14.43 12.54 -3.43
C ASP A 78 13.92 12.89 -4.83
N THR A 79 13.12 12.02 -5.44
CA THR A 79 12.46 12.28 -6.71
C THR A 79 11.46 13.43 -6.59
N ALA A 80 10.62 13.43 -5.56
CA ALA A 80 9.69 14.52 -5.29
C ALA A 80 10.41 15.86 -5.10
N ARG A 81 11.50 15.86 -4.31
CA ARG A 81 12.37 17.03 -4.15
C ARG A 81 12.92 17.52 -5.48
N THR A 82 13.43 16.61 -6.30
CA THR A 82 13.97 16.95 -7.63
C THR A 82 12.90 17.56 -8.53
N LEU A 83 11.67 17.04 -8.53
CA LEU A 83 10.56 17.59 -9.31
C LEU A 83 10.16 18.98 -8.83
N TRP A 84 10.13 19.22 -7.51
CA TRP A 84 9.88 20.56 -6.99
C TRP A 84 11.00 21.54 -7.37
N ASP A 85 12.27 21.14 -7.24
CA ASP A 85 13.43 21.95 -7.63
C ASP A 85 13.44 22.23 -9.14
N GLN A 86 12.92 21.29 -9.94
CA GLN A 86 12.66 21.46 -11.38
C GLN A 86 11.41 22.30 -11.68
N GLY A 87 10.66 22.81 -10.70
CA GLY A 87 9.51 23.70 -10.91
C GLY A 87 8.22 23.02 -11.35
N PHE A 88 8.03 21.72 -11.08
CA PHE A 88 6.76 21.04 -11.33
C PHE A 88 5.67 21.54 -10.36
N SER A 89 4.41 21.49 -10.78
CA SER A 89 3.29 21.93 -9.91
C SER A 89 3.16 21.06 -8.65
N ASP A 90 2.87 21.67 -7.51
CA ASP A 90 2.69 20.98 -6.22
C ASP A 90 1.75 19.78 -6.33
N HIS A 91 0.60 19.94 -7.01
CA HIS A 91 -0.38 18.86 -7.18
C HIS A 91 0.18 17.64 -7.92
N LEU A 92 1.05 17.85 -8.90
CA LEU A 92 1.66 16.76 -9.66
C LEU A 92 2.67 16.01 -8.80
N VAL A 93 3.52 16.74 -8.07
CA VAL A 93 4.52 16.14 -7.19
C VAL A 93 3.86 15.42 -6.02
N LEU A 94 2.81 15.99 -5.43
CA LEU A 94 2.02 15.34 -4.39
C LEU A 94 1.29 14.10 -4.92
N ALA A 95 0.77 14.12 -6.15
CA ALA A 95 0.16 12.94 -6.76
C ALA A 95 1.17 11.80 -6.95
N TYR A 96 2.37 12.10 -7.45
CA TYR A 96 3.48 11.15 -7.51
C TYR A 96 3.86 10.63 -6.12
N LEU A 97 3.94 11.52 -5.12
CA LEU A 97 4.37 11.16 -3.77
C LEU A 97 3.35 10.25 -3.06
N VAL A 98 2.05 10.55 -3.17
CA VAL A 98 0.99 9.66 -2.65
C VAL A 98 1.05 8.31 -3.36
N ALA A 99 1.16 8.31 -4.69
CA ALA A 99 1.17 7.08 -5.47
C ALA A 99 2.40 6.19 -5.19
N SER A 100 3.58 6.79 -5.05
CA SER A 100 4.82 6.05 -4.76
C SER A 100 4.88 5.43 -3.37
N GLN A 101 4.19 6.01 -2.39
CA GLN A 101 4.23 5.53 -1.01
C GLN A 101 3.05 4.62 -0.67
N ASN A 102 1.87 4.86 -1.26
CA ASN A 102 0.64 4.16 -0.91
C ASN A 102 0.09 3.25 -2.03
N LEU A 103 0.37 3.58 -3.30
CA LEU A 103 -0.22 2.90 -4.47
C LEU A 103 0.79 2.06 -5.26
N GLY A 104 1.95 1.77 -4.67
CA GLY A 104 2.96 0.94 -5.30
C GLY A 104 2.37 -0.41 -5.72
N LEU A 105 2.58 -0.82 -6.97
CA LEU A 105 1.96 -2.03 -7.53
C LEU A 105 2.21 -3.25 -6.64
N TYR A 106 3.45 -3.44 -6.20
CA TYR A 106 3.81 -4.56 -5.35
C TYR A 106 3.15 -4.49 -3.96
N SER A 107 2.98 -3.29 -3.40
CA SER A 107 2.29 -3.09 -2.12
C SER A 107 0.80 -3.38 -2.24
N LEU A 108 0.15 -2.94 -3.33
CA LEU A 108 -1.25 -3.24 -3.60
C LEU A 108 -1.48 -4.75 -3.77
N LEU A 109 -0.60 -5.46 -4.49
CA LEU A 109 -0.63 -6.92 -4.56
C LEU A 109 -0.50 -7.53 -3.16
N LEU A 110 0.40 -6.99 -2.35
CA LEU A 110 0.63 -7.46 -1.00
C LEU A 110 -0.60 -7.29 -0.09
N PHE A 111 -1.29 -6.14 -0.16
CA PHE A 111 -2.58 -5.91 0.52
C PHE A 111 -3.64 -6.92 0.04
N THR A 112 -3.76 -7.10 -1.27
CA THR A 112 -4.74 -8.02 -1.87
C THR A 112 -4.52 -9.46 -1.43
N VAL A 113 -3.27 -9.94 -1.45
CA VAL A 113 -2.96 -11.34 -1.12
C VAL A 113 -3.06 -11.60 0.39
N LEU A 114 -2.57 -10.68 1.24
CA LEU A 114 -2.50 -10.93 2.68
C LEU A 114 -3.80 -10.63 3.44
N ILE A 115 -4.54 -9.60 3.04
CA ILE A 115 -5.74 -9.16 3.78
C ILE A 115 -6.99 -9.31 2.93
N GLY A 116 -6.94 -8.90 1.66
CA GLY A 116 -8.04 -9.09 0.72
C GLY A 116 -8.14 -8.08 -0.39
N LEU A 117 -8.88 -8.47 -1.42
CA LEU A 117 -9.10 -7.64 -2.61
C LEU A 117 -9.79 -6.33 -2.22
N GLU A 118 -10.71 -6.36 -1.26
CA GLU A 118 -11.42 -5.22 -0.70
C GLU A 118 -10.45 -4.24 -0.05
N PHE A 119 -9.40 -4.74 0.62
CA PHE A 119 -8.34 -3.91 1.18
C PHE A 119 -7.45 -3.31 0.11
N GLY A 120 -7.00 -4.11 -0.87
CA GLY A 120 -6.20 -3.63 -1.99
C GLY A 120 -6.93 -2.55 -2.80
N LEU A 121 -8.20 -2.79 -3.14
CA LEU A 121 -9.08 -1.83 -3.83
C LEU A 121 -9.36 -0.61 -2.96
N GLY A 122 -9.59 -0.80 -1.66
CA GLY A 122 -9.83 0.29 -0.73
C GLY A 122 -8.65 1.26 -0.62
N VAL A 123 -7.44 0.73 -0.50
CA VAL A 123 -6.20 1.53 -0.50
C VAL A 123 -6.02 2.22 -1.85
N PHE A 124 -6.29 1.51 -2.96
CA PHE A 124 -6.19 2.09 -4.30
C PHE A 124 -7.14 3.26 -4.50
N LEU A 125 -8.44 3.06 -4.26
CA LEU A 125 -9.48 4.09 -4.38
C LEU A 125 -9.25 5.22 -3.38
N GLY A 126 -8.88 4.89 -2.15
CA GLY A 126 -8.57 5.86 -1.11
C GLY A 126 -7.39 6.76 -1.49
N GLY A 127 -6.33 6.20 -2.09
CA GLY A 127 -5.22 6.99 -2.60
C GLY A 127 -5.63 7.92 -3.75
N LEU A 128 -6.51 7.47 -4.65
CA LEU A 128 -7.06 8.33 -5.72
C LEU A 128 -7.91 9.47 -5.16
N VAL A 129 -8.77 9.19 -4.18
CA VAL A 129 -9.57 10.19 -3.46
C VAL A 129 -8.64 11.18 -2.75
N MET A 130 -7.61 10.68 -2.06
CA MET A 130 -6.62 11.49 -1.36
C MET A 130 -5.92 12.47 -2.31
N ILE A 131 -5.53 12.02 -3.50
CA ILE A 131 -4.93 12.88 -4.53
C ILE A 131 -5.93 13.96 -4.99
N GLY A 132 -7.20 13.60 -5.16
CA GLY A 132 -8.28 14.55 -5.49
C GLY A 132 -8.48 15.60 -4.40
N LEU A 133 -8.59 15.17 -3.14
CA LEU A 133 -8.74 16.04 -1.97
C LEU A 133 -7.56 16.98 -1.79
N LEU A 134 -6.34 16.51 -2.02
CA LEU A 134 -5.14 17.35 -1.98
C LEU A 134 -5.17 18.48 -3.01
N ARG A 135 -5.86 18.32 -4.14
CA ARG A 135 -6.03 19.44 -5.09
C ARG A 135 -6.90 20.56 -4.52
N VAL A 136 -7.86 20.21 -3.67
CA VAL A 136 -8.79 21.15 -3.04
C VAL A 136 -8.18 21.74 -1.76
N LEU A 137 -7.61 20.90 -0.90
CA LEU A 137 -7.13 21.27 0.43
C LEU A 137 -5.72 21.89 0.45
N ALA A 138 -4.91 21.64 -0.59
CA ALA A 138 -3.56 22.20 -0.72
C ALA A 138 -3.45 23.06 -1.99
N PRO A 139 -3.87 24.33 -1.96
CA PRO A 139 -3.87 25.20 -3.14
C PRO A 139 -2.48 25.27 -3.80
N ALA A 140 -2.42 24.96 -5.10
CA ALA A 140 -1.16 24.94 -5.83
C ALA A 140 -0.44 26.29 -5.78
N ARG A 141 0.88 26.23 -5.61
CA ARG A 141 1.74 27.34 -6.01
C ARG A 141 1.84 27.35 -7.53
N ALA A 142 1.91 28.54 -8.12
CA ALA A 142 2.32 28.66 -9.51
C ALA A 142 3.68 27.95 -9.69
N PRO A 143 3.87 27.17 -10.76
CA PRO A 143 5.14 26.49 -11.01
C PRO A 143 6.28 27.52 -11.03
N GLY A 144 7.33 27.25 -10.26
CA GLY A 144 8.51 28.12 -10.17
C GLY A 144 9.30 28.16 -11.48
N ARG A 145 10.21 29.14 -11.63
CA ARG A 145 11.16 29.14 -12.75
C ARG A 145 12.01 27.86 -12.71
N MET A 146 12.27 27.32 -13.89
CA MET A 146 13.10 26.14 -14.10
C MET A 146 14.52 26.46 -13.62
N LEU A 147 14.94 25.91 -12.47
CA LEU A 147 16.28 26.21 -11.96
C LEU A 147 17.36 25.47 -12.75
N HIS A 148 17.05 24.33 -13.39
CA HIS A 148 17.98 23.57 -14.23
C HIS A 148 17.29 23.04 -15.48
N ALA A 149 17.22 23.87 -16.53
CA ALA A 149 16.64 23.48 -17.81
C ALA A 149 17.43 22.36 -18.50
N ASP A 150 18.75 22.52 -18.50
CA ASP A 150 19.70 21.65 -19.19
C ASP A 150 19.73 20.23 -18.59
N ALA A 151 19.42 20.09 -17.30
CA ALA A 151 19.30 18.80 -16.63
C ALA A 151 18.08 17.99 -17.10
N LEU A 152 17.03 18.65 -17.60
CA LEU A 152 15.84 17.97 -18.13
C LEU A 152 16.11 17.40 -19.53
N GLU A 153 16.89 18.11 -20.36
CA GLU A 153 17.33 17.65 -21.67
C GLU A 153 18.38 16.55 -21.57
N ALA A 154 19.33 16.65 -20.63
CA ALA A 154 20.32 15.60 -20.38
C ALA A 154 19.71 14.32 -19.76
N ALA A 155 18.61 14.44 -18.99
CA ALA A 155 17.88 13.30 -18.42
C ALA A 155 16.92 12.62 -19.40
N ALA A 156 16.67 13.22 -20.58
CA ALA A 156 16.05 12.53 -21.71
C ALA A 156 17.07 11.57 -22.36
N GLY A 157 17.58 10.63 -21.56
CA GLY A 157 18.51 9.61 -22.00
C GLY A 157 17.88 8.63 -22.98
N ALA A 158 18.75 7.89 -23.67
CA ALA A 158 18.43 6.90 -24.70
C ALA A 158 17.23 5.99 -24.35
N PRO A 159 16.45 5.56 -25.36
CA PRO A 159 15.29 4.71 -25.15
C PRO A 159 15.67 3.47 -24.35
N SER A 160 15.06 3.31 -23.17
CA SER A 160 15.23 2.13 -22.34
C SER A 160 14.78 0.89 -23.12
N PRO A 161 15.44 -0.28 -22.96
CA PRO A 161 14.99 -1.57 -23.49
C PRO A 161 13.52 -1.90 -23.13
N ALA A 162 12.98 -1.24 -22.10
CA ALA A 162 11.59 -1.31 -21.71
C ALA A 162 10.60 -0.58 -22.65
N ALA A 163 11.06 0.01 -23.76
CA ALA A 163 10.20 0.71 -24.71
C ALA A 163 9.19 -0.23 -25.41
N THR A 164 9.56 -1.49 -25.62
CA THR A 164 8.73 -2.49 -26.34
C THR A 164 8.68 -3.81 -25.59
N TRP A 165 7.51 -4.47 -25.58
CA TRP A 165 7.31 -5.78 -24.95
C TRP A 165 8.27 -6.86 -25.47
N MET A 166 8.52 -6.90 -26.79
CA MET A 166 9.48 -7.84 -27.39
C MET A 166 10.91 -7.62 -26.89
N ALA A 167 11.34 -6.37 -26.74
CA ALA A 167 12.67 -6.09 -26.18
C ALA A 167 12.72 -6.42 -24.68
N LEU A 168 11.64 -6.18 -23.94
CA LEU A 168 11.59 -6.43 -22.50
C LEU A 168 11.59 -7.93 -22.15
N VAL A 169 10.84 -8.76 -22.86
CA VAL A 169 10.71 -10.20 -22.58
C VAL A 169 11.66 -11.04 -23.43
N GLY A 170 11.94 -10.62 -24.67
CA GLY A 170 12.74 -11.38 -25.62
C GLY A 170 14.26 -11.15 -25.54
N SER A 171 14.73 -10.21 -24.72
CA SER A 171 16.17 -9.98 -24.52
C SER A 171 16.62 -10.30 -23.09
N VAL A 172 17.87 -10.74 -22.94
CA VAL A 172 18.48 -11.04 -21.64
C VAL A 172 18.62 -9.75 -20.82
N GLU A 173 18.98 -8.63 -21.45
CA GLU A 173 19.11 -7.33 -20.81
C GLU A 173 17.76 -6.82 -20.30
N GLY A 174 16.72 -6.96 -21.13
CA GLY A 174 15.34 -6.58 -20.83
C GLY A 174 14.77 -7.38 -19.67
N PHE A 175 14.80 -8.71 -19.76
CA PHE A 175 14.28 -9.57 -18.69
C PHE A 175 15.13 -9.44 -17.42
N GLY A 176 16.44 -9.31 -17.57
CA GLY A 176 17.35 -9.02 -16.46
C GLY A 176 17.00 -7.71 -15.73
N SER A 177 16.47 -6.70 -16.43
CA SER A 177 16.01 -5.45 -15.80
C SER A 177 14.77 -5.64 -14.92
N VAL A 178 13.86 -6.52 -15.33
CA VAL A 178 12.66 -6.93 -14.57
C VAL A 178 13.08 -7.68 -13.30
N VAL A 179 13.94 -8.68 -13.44
CA VAL A 179 14.46 -9.47 -12.31
C VAL A 179 15.21 -8.58 -11.31
N ARG A 180 16.02 -7.62 -11.79
CA ARG A 180 16.69 -6.63 -10.94
C ARG A 180 15.69 -5.72 -10.21
N ASP A 181 14.59 -5.33 -10.85
CA ASP A 181 13.55 -4.51 -10.21
C ASP A 181 12.84 -5.27 -9.10
N VAL A 182 12.41 -6.49 -9.39
CA VAL A 182 11.80 -7.42 -8.41
C VAL A 182 12.76 -7.68 -7.25
N GLY A 183 14.03 -8.01 -7.55
CA GLY A 183 15.04 -8.24 -6.52
C GLY A 183 15.28 -7.03 -5.63
N ARG A 184 15.24 -5.81 -6.19
CA ARG A 184 15.33 -4.56 -5.44
C ARG A 184 14.11 -4.40 -4.51
N TYR A 185 12.90 -4.70 -5.00
CA TYR A 185 11.68 -4.67 -4.20
C TYR A 185 11.77 -5.63 -3.00
N VAL A 186 12.08 -6.91 -3.26
CA VAL A 186 12.18 -7.95 -2.23
C VAL A 186 13.21 -7.57 -1.16
N ARG A 187 14.38 -7.04 -1.56
CA ARG A 187 15.42 -6.60 -0.62
C ARG A 187 14.95 -5.46 0.28
N HIS A 188 14.19 -4.50 -0.26
CA HIS A 188 13.73 -3.35 0.53
C HIS A 188 12.54 -3.69 1.43
N VAL A 189 11.61 -4.52 0.95
CA VAL A 189 10.40 -4.84 1.71
C VAL A 189 10.72 -5.74 2.91
N GLY A 190 11.69 -6.66 2.79
CA GLY A 190 12.02 -7.64 3.84
C GLY A 190 12.27 -7.03 5.22
N LEU A 191 13.11 -5.98 5.31
CA LEU A 191 13.37 -5.32 6.60
C LEU A 191 12.13 -4.64 7.18
N SER A 192 11.31 -4.03 6.31
CA SER A 192 10.06 -3.40 6.76
C SER A 192 9.03 -4.43 7.24
N LEU A 193 8.99 -5.63 6.63
CA LEU A 193 8.13 -6.72 7.07
C LEU A 193 8.54 -7.22 8.46
N ILE A 194 9.83 -7.36 8.75
CA ILE A 194 10.30 -7.75 10.09
C ILE A 194 9.85 -6.74 11.14
N GLY A 195 10.07 -5.43 10.89
CA GLY A 195 9.59 -4.38 11.80
C GLY A 195 8.07 -4.40 11.98
N GLY A 196 7.33 -4.63 10.88
CA GLY A 196 5.88 -4.80 10.92
C GLY A 196 5.42 -6.03 11.70
N LEU A 197 6.13 -7.16 11.63
CA LEU A 197 5.85 -8.36 12.41
C LEU A 197 6.04 -8.13 13.90
N ILE A 198 7.16 -7.51 14.29
CA ILE A 198 7.44 -7.21 15.70
C ILE A 198 6.35 -6.30 16.27
N LEU A 199 6.04 -5.21 15.56
CA LEU A 199 5.05 -4.25 16.03
C LEU A 199 3.62 -4.83 15.98
N GLY A 200 3.31 -5.61 14.94
CA GLY A 200 2.02 -6.31 14.80
C GLY A 200 1.82 -7.35 15.90
N ALA A 201 2.87 -8.06 16.31
CA ALA A 201 2.82 -8.98 17.45
C ALA A 201 2.61 -8.22 18.76
N LEU A 202 3.35 -7.12 18.98
CA LEU A 202 3.18 -6.27 20.16
C LEU A 202 1.74 -5.74 20.27
N ILE A 203 1.14 -5.29 19.16
CA ILE A 203 -0.25 -4.84 19.10
C ILE A 203 -1.21 -5.93 19.55
N LEU A 204 -1.05 -7.15 19.04
CA LEU A 204 -1.89 -8.28 19.42
C LEU A 204 -1.72 -8.65 20.90
N THR A 205 -0.50 -8.56 21.44
CA THR A 205 -0.24 -8.80 22.87
C THR A 205 -0.89 -7.74 23.75
N ILE A 206 -0.78 -6.45 23.40
CA ILE A 206 -1.40 -5.35 24.14
C ILE A 206 -2.93 -5.52 24.16
N ASP A 207 -3.51 -5.92 23.03
CA ASP A 207 -4.95 -6.19 22.91
C ASP A 207 -5.39 -7.39 23.77
N SER A 208 -4.64 -8.50 23.73
CA SER A 208 -4.98 -9.70 24.53
C SER A 208 -4.98 -9.44 26.04
N GLU A 209 -4.15 -8.49 26.48
CA GLU A 209 -4.06 -8.08 27.88
C GLU A 209 -5.04 -6.94 28.24
N GLY A 210 -5.81 -6.43 27.26
CA GLY A 210 -6.82 -5.40 27.46
C GLY A 210 -6.28 -3.98 27.66
N TYR A 211 -5.00 -3.72 27.37
CA TYR A 211 -4.34 -2.43 27.57
C TYR A 211 -4.45 -1.48 26.36
N TRP A 212 -5.48 -1.63 25.53
CA TRP A 212 -5.58 -0.85 24.31
C TRP A 212 -5.76 0.66 24.60
N VAL A 213 -5.02 1.49 23.86
CA VAL A 213 -5.00 2.95 24.08
C VAL A 213 -6.30 3.61 23.61
N PHE A 214 -6.99 3.01 22.63
CA PHE A 214 -8.25 3.54 22.10
C PHE A 214 -9.47 2.90 22.80
N PRO A 215 -10.55 3.68 23.00
CA PRO A 215 -11.82 3.14 23.46
C PRO A 215 -12.34 2.02 22.54
N LYS A 216 -12.89 0.95 23.13
CA LYS A 216 -13.40 -0.22 22.40
C LYS A 216 -14.49 0.13 21.37
N TRP A 217 -15.32 1.15 21.65
CA TRP A 217 -16.38 1.60 20.74
C TRP A 217 -15.86 2.15 19.40
N MET A 218 -14.57 2.45 19.30
CA MET A 218 -13.98 3.04 18.09
C MET A 218 -13.95 2.07 16.92
N GLY A 219 -14.02 0.76 17.16
CA GLY A 219 -14.15 -0.26 16.12
C GLY A 219 -15.59 -0.61 15.74
N ASP A 220 -16.59 -0.01 16.38
CA ASP A 220 -18.00 -0.31 16.11
C ASP A 220 -18.41 0.14 14.69
N GLU A 221 -19.50 -0.44 14.16
CA GLU A 221 -20.04 -0.10 12.84
C GLU A 221 -20.77 1.26 12.80
N ALA A 222 -20.85 1.96 13.93
CA ALA A 222 -21.53 3.24 14.02
C ALA A 222 -20.77 4.35 13.26
N LEU A 223 -21.51 5.30 12.67
CA LEU A 223 -20.91 6.44 11.96
C LEU A 223 -19.94 7.24 12.86
N GLY A 224 -20.27 7.40 14.15
CA GLY A 224 -19.40 8.07 15.11
C GLY A 224 -18.06 7.37 15.31
N ALA A 225 -18.07 6.03 15.35
CA ALA A 225 -16.86 5.20 15.44
C ALA A 225 -16.03 5.29 14.16
N ALA A 226 -16.67 5.27 12.99
CA ALA A 226 -16.02 5.46 11.69
C ALA A 226 -15.34 6.82 11.58
N LEU A 227 -16.02 7.91 12.00
CA LEU A 227 -15.43 9.25 12.04
C LEU A 227 -14.25 9.31 13.01
N ALA A 228 -14.43 8.90 14.27
CA ALA A 228 -13.37 8.93 15.27
C ALA A 228 -12.14 8.14 14.83
N SER A 229 -12.36 6.90 14.37
CA SER A 229 -11.33 6.03 13.78
C SER A 229 -10.57 6.73 12.65
N SER A 230 -11.26 7.33 11.69
CA SER A 230 -10.63 7.89 10.48
C SER A 230 -9.73 9.09 10.74
N PHE A 231 -10.01 9.86 11.80
CA PHE A 231 -9.16 10.99 12.20
C PHE A 231 -8.07 10.58 13.19
N LEU A 232 -8.32 9.64 14.10
CA LEU A 232 -7.33 9.19 15.08
C LEU A 232 -6.30 8.23 14.49
N ALA A 233 -6.69 7.38 13.56
CA ALA A 233 -5.80 6.39 12.96
C ALA A 233 -4.63 7.02 12.18
N PRO A 234 -4.78 8.12 11.43
CA PRO A 234 -3.65 8.87 10.90
C PRO A 234 -2.63 9.29 11.96
N LEU A 235 -3.05 9.72 13.15
CA LEU A 235 -2.13 10.07 14.25
C LEU A 235 -1.35 8.85 14.74
N LEU A 236 -1.99 7.68 14.80
CA LEU A 236 -1.34 6.42 15.12
C LEU A 236 -0.31 6.03 14.04
N SER A 237 -0.62 6.28 12.77
CA SER A 237 0.30 6.04 11.64
C SER A 237 1.54 6.92 11.74
N LEU A 238 1.36 8.18 12.17
CA LEU A 238 2.48 9.03 12.57
C LEU A 238 3.23 8.38 13.74
N ALA A 239 2.62 7.91 14.81
CA ALA A 239 3.39 7.32 15.91
C ALA A 239 4.27 6.11 15.50
N PHE A 240 3.80 5.26 14.58
CA PHE A 240 4.50 4.04 14.18
C PHE A 240 5.49 4.20 13.02
N PHE A 241 5.34 5.21 12.16
CA PHE A 241 6.28 5.57 11.09
C PHE A 241 6.71 4.43 10.13
N LEU A 242 5.88 3.40 9.99
CA LEU A 242 6.23 2.19 9.24
C LEU A 242 6.41 2.45 7.75
N ALA A 243 7.33 1.72 7.12
CA ALA A 243 7.42 1.67 5.67
C ALA A 243 6.20 0.93 5.08
N PRO A 244 5.85 1.12 3.80
CA PRO A 244 4.64 0.55 3.20
C PRO A 244 4.49 -0.97 3.40
N GLY A 245 5.59 -1.74 3.34
CA GLY A 245 5.57 -3.18 3.61
C GLY A 245 5.26 -3.56 5.07
N GLY A 246 5.89 -2.89 6.03
CA GLY A 246 5.63 -3.12 7.46
C GLY A 246 4.25 -2.62 7.91
N ASN A 247 3.77 -1.56 7.27
CA ASN A 247 2.46 -0.96 7.49
C ASN A 247 1.34 -2.00 7.30
N LEU A 248 1.45 -2.84 6.28
CA LEU A 248 0.49 -3.90 6.01
C LEU A 248 0.31 -4.88 7.18
N ILE A 249 1.41 -5.35 7.76
CA ILE A 249 1.35 -6.36 8.82
C ILE A 249 0.67 -5.77 10.05
N VAL A 250 1.04 -4.54 10.40
CA VAL A 250 0.42 -3.82 11.50
C VAL A 250 -1.06 -3.57 11.25
N VAL A 251 -1.44 -3.19 10.03
CA VAL A 251 -2.84 -3.08 9.61
C VAL A 251 -3.59 -4.38 9.79
N SER A 252 -2.99 -5.51 9.41
CA SER A 252 -3.62 -6.83 9.59
C SER A 252 -3.83 -7.17 11.07
N SER A 253 -2.91 -6.75 11.96
CA SER A 253 -3.06 -6.92 13.40
C SER A 253 -4.17 -6.03 13.96
N ILE A 254 -4.15 -4.73 13.65
CA ILE A 254 -5.16 -3.74 14.09
C ILE A 254 -6.56 -4.14 13.62
N TRP A 255 -6.68 -4.62 12.38
CA TRP A 255 -7.96 -5.06 11.82
C TRP A 255 -8.54 -6.28 12.56
N LYS A 256 -7.67 -7.15 13.09
CA LYS A 256 -8.08 -8.32 13.87
C LYS A 256 -8.50 -8.00 15.30
N THR A 257 -7.97 -6.91 15.88
CA THR A 257 -8.30 -6.50 17.25
C THR A 257 -9.60 -5.71 17.36
N TRP A 258 -10.30 -5.45 16.24
CA TRP A 258 -11.53 -4.63 16.22
C TRP A 258 -11.35 -3.24 16.84
N THR A 259 -10.16 -2.68 16.75
CA THR A 259 -9.83 -1.41 17.41
C THR A 259 -10.06 -0.19 16.53
N LEU A 260 -10.06 -0.39 15.21
CA LEU A 260 -10.37 0.62 14.22
C LEU A 260 -11.36 0.07 13.20
N THR A 261 -12.32 0.92 12.82
CA THR A 261 -13.19 0.65 11.68
C THR A 261 -12.41 0.59 10.36
N TYR A 262 -13.06 0.08 9.31
CA TYR A 262 -12.47 -0.03 7.98
C TYR A 262 -11.94 1.31 7.47
N SER A 263 -12.73 2.38 7.64
CA SER A 263 -12.32 3.73 7.26
C SER A 263 -11.07 4.19 8.01
N GLY A 264 -10.98 3.89 9.31
CA GLY A 264 -9.78 4.10 10.13
C GLY A 264 -8.55 3.41 9.58
N VAL A 265 -8.68 2.13 9.21
CA VAL A 265 -7.56 1.35 8.68
C VAL A 265 -7.07 1.90 7.35
N ILE A 266 -7.97 2.27 6.42
CA ILE A 266 -7.58 2.90 5.15
C ILE A 266 -6.91 4.25 5.42
N SER A 267 -7.44 5.07 6.33
CA SER A 267 -6.83 6.35 6.73
C SER A 267 -5.45 6.17 7.35
N PHE A 268 -5.25 5.16 8.19
CA PHE A 268 -3.95 4.79 8.75
C PHE A 268 -2.93 4.45 7.66
N VAL A 269 -3.32 3.63 6.68
CA VAL A 269 -2.45 3.24 5.56
C VAL A 269 -2.00 4.47 4.78
N LEU A 270 -2.97 5.29 4.35
CA LEU A 270 -2.72 6.48 3.53
C LEU A 270 -1.89 7.54 4.26
N ALA A 271 -2.12 7.69 5.57
CA ALA A 271 -1.38 8.62 6.42
C ALA A 271 0.07 8.22 6.67
N SER A 272 0.49 6.99 6.34
CA SER A 272 1.90 6.57 6.47
C SER A 272 2.86 7.39 5.61
N LEU A 273 2.31 8.17 4.66
CA LEU A 273 3.01 9.21 3.94
C LEU A 273 3.62 10.27 4.88
N LEU A 274 2.97 10.60 6.00
CA LEU A 274 3.38 11.63 6.99
C LEU A 274 4.42 11.12 8.00
N ASN A 275 5.45 10.42 7.53
CA ASN A 275 6.60 10.09 8.37
C ASN A 275 7.53 11.31 8.59
N PRO A 276 8.47 11.27 9.55
CA PRO A 276 9.26 12.43 9.94
C PRO A 276 10.13 12.94 8.80
N MET A 277 10.57 12.04 7.91
CA MET A 277 11.36 12.39 6.75
C MET A 277 10.53 13.17 5.72
N SER A 278 9.31 12.71 5.42
CA SER A 278 8.36 13.42 4.54
C SER A 278 8.01 14.79 5.10
N VAL A 279 7.64 14.87 6.39
CA VAL A 279 7.30 16.12 7.07
C VAL A 279 8.46 17.09 7.01
N ARG A 280 9.68 16.63 7.31
CA ARG A 280 10.89 17.47 7.25
C ARG A 280 11.15 18.00 5.84
N ILE A 281 10.91 17.22 4.80
CA ILE A 281 11.10 17.66 3.41
C ILE A 281 10.06 18.71 3.03
N LEU A 282 8.78 18.50 3.36
CA LEU A 282 7.70 19.46 3.12
C LEU A 282 7.99 20.80 3.82
N LEU A 283 8.39 20.77 5.10
CA LEU A 283 8.72 21.97 5.86
C LEU A 283 9.96 22.70 5.33
N ARG A 284 11.00 21.95 4.93
CA ARG A 284 12.23 22.55 4.39
C ARG A 284 12.05 23.14 3.00
N HIS A 285 11.24 22.51 2.15
CA HIS A 285 11.04 22.97 0.78
C HIS A 285 10.02 24.12 0.70
N HIS A 286 8.86 24.00 1.36
CA HIS A 286 7.78 24.99 1.27
C HIS A 286 7.84 26.08 2.34
N GLY A 287 8.75 25.96 3.31
CA GLY A 287 8.83 26.84 4.49
C GLY A 287 7.81 26.46 5.57
N GLY A 288 7.82 27.20 6.69
CA GLY A 288 7.05 26.86 7.89
C GLY A 288 5.53 26.79 7.67
N SER A 289 4.87 27.94 7.48
CA SER A 289 3.40 27.99 7.44
C SER A 289 2.80 27.16 6.31
N ARG A 290 3.40 27.23 5.11
CA ARG A 290 2.93 26.46 3.96
C ARG A 290 3.24 24.97 4.08
N GLY A 291 4.42 24.60 4.59
CA GLY A 291 4.75 23.20 4.84
C GLY A 291 3.80 22.56 5.86
N TRP A 292 3.44 23.28 6.94
CA TRP A 292 2.44 22.81 7.89
C TRP A 292 1.03 22.73 7.28
N LEU A 293 0.65 23.67 6.40
CA LEU A 293 -0.59 23.57 5.64
C LEU A 293 -0.62 22.29 4.78
N LEU A 294 0.48 21.95 4.10
CA LEU A 294 0.58 20.72 3.32
C LEU A 294 0.49 19.48 4.21
N VAL A 295 1.15 19.47 5.36
CA VAL A 295 1.08 18.37 6.34
C VAL A 295 -0.37 18.18 6.81
N LEU A 296 -1.06 19.27 7.16
CA LEU A 296 -2.46 19.23 7.57
C LEU A 296 -3.37 18.77 6.42
N ALA A 297 -3.14 19.26 5.20
CA ALA A 297 -3.91 18.85 4.03
C ALA A 297 -3.73 17.35 3.73
N ILE A 298 -2.52 16.81 3.85
CA ILE A 298 -2.24 15.37 3.71
C ILE A 298 -2.97 14.56 4.79
N TYR A 299 -2.90 15.02 6.05
CA TYR A 299 -3.59 14.38 7.18
C TYR A 299 -5.10 14.33 6.94
N LEU A 300 -5.71 15.48 6.64
CA LEU A 300 -7.15 15.58 6.38
C LEU A 300 -7.56 14.76 5.15
N SER A 301 -6.75 14.79 4.09
CA SER A 301 -7.02 14.01 2.88
C SER A 301 -6.99 12.51 3.18
N ALA A 302 -6.05 12.02 3.98
CA ALA A 302 -6.00 10.61 4.38
C ALA A 302 -7.21 10.21 5.24
N ALA A 303 -7.58 11.03 6.22
CA ALA A 303 -8.76 10.81 7.08
C ALA A 303 -10.05 10.75 6.26
N LEU A 304 -10.28 11.75 5.42
CA LEU A 304 -11.48 11.85 4.57
C LEU A 304 -11.53 10.76 3.50
N SER A 305 -10.38 10.30 3.00
CA SER A 305 -10.34 9.23 2.00
C SER A 305 -10.79 7.89 2.57
N GLY A 306 -10.42 7.57 3.82
CA GLY A 306 -10.91 6.36 4.47
C GLY A 306 -12.43 6.35 4.61
N LEU A 307 -13.01 7.49 5.02
CA LEU A 307 -14.47 7.68 5.10
C LEU A 307 -15.13 7.58 3.73
N ALA A 308 -14.56 8.22 2.70
CA ALA A 308 -15.10 8.21 1.35
C ALA A 308 -15.15 6.80 0.76
N VAL A 309 -14.09 6.00 0.95
CA VAL A 309 -14.03 4.61 0.48
C VAL A 309 -15.01 3.73 1.26
N ALA A 310 -15.07 3.87 2.58
CA ALA A 310 -16.04 3.11 3.38
C ALA A 310 -17.48 3.42 2.98
N GLY A 311 -17.81 4.70 2.76
CA GLY A 311 -19.10 5.13 2.25
C GLY A 311 -19.38 4.60 0.85
N LEU A 312 -18.39 4.62 -0.05
CA LEU A 312 -18.52 4.06 -1.41
C LEU A 312 -18.80 2.55 -1.37
N PHE A 313 -18.11 1.80 -0.50
CA PHE A 313 -18.32 0.36 -0.36
C PHE A 313 -19.68 0.05 0.24
N ALA A 314 -20.12 0.81 1.24
CA ALA A 314 -21.47 0.70 1.79
C ALA A 314 -22.55 0.95 0.72
N LEU A 315 -22.37 1.98 -0.14
CA LEU A 315 -23.29 2.28 -1.24
C LEU A 315 -23.34 1.16 -2.30
N LEU A 316 -22.20 0.52 -2.56
CA LEU A 316 -22.09 -0.58 -3.53
C LEU A 316 -22.46 -1.95 -2.93
N GLY A 317 -22.81 -2.01 -1.64
CA GLY A 317 -23.08 -3.27 -0.94
C GLY A 317 -21.85 -4.17 -0.78
N VAL A 318 -20.64 -3.63 -0.91
CA VAL A 318 -19.39 -4.38 -0.71
C VAL A 318 -19.16 -4.53 0.79
N GLN A 319 -19.35 -5.75 1.29
CA GLN A 319 -19.04 -6.06 2.68
C GLN A 319 -17.55 -6.37 2.82
N VAL A 320 -16.86 -5.60 3.66
CA VAL A 320 -15.49 -5.91 4.04
C VAL A 320 -15.55 -6.86 5.22
N THR A 321 -15.46 -8.16 4.94
CA THR A 321 -15.47 -9.17 5.99
C THR A 321 -14.18 -9.09 6.81
N HIS A 322 -14.31 -9.11 8.16
CA HIS A 322 -13.16 -9.35 9.06
C HIS A 322 -12.54 -10.73 8.89
N VAL A 323 -13.22 -11.61 8.16
CA VAL A 323 -12.75 -12.93 7.79
C VAL A 323 -11.87 -12.80 6.55
N PRO A 324 -10.69 -13.43 6.52
CA PRO A 324 -9.92 -13.52 5.29
C PRO A 324 -10.80 -14.12 4.18
N TRP A 325 -11.08 -13.32 3.14
CA TRP A 325 -11.82 -13.65 1.91
C TRP A 325 -11.44 -15.01 1.29
N PHE A 326 -10.25 -15.52 1.60
CA PHE A 326 -9.75 -16.79 1.11
C PHE A 326 -10.25 -18.01 1.90
N ARG A 327 -10.96 -17.89 3.03
CA ARG A 327 -11.51 -19.05 3.74
C ARG A 327 -12.42 -19.88 2.82
N ASP A 328 -13.37 -19.22 2.16
CA ASP A 328 -14.27 -19.86 1.18
C ASP A 328 -13.55 -20.38 -0.06
N LEU A 329 -12.51 -19.68 -0.53
CA LEU A 329 -11.70 -20.11 -1.68
C LEU A 329 -10.83 -21.32 -1.34
N VAL A 330 -10.26 -21.34 -0.12
CA VAL A 330 -9.43 -22.42 0.42
C VAL A 330 -10.29 -23.64 0.68
N ASP A 331 -11.49 -23.49 1.24
CA ASP A 331 -12.42 -24.60 1.42
C ASP A 331 -12.76 -25.23 0.04
N LYS A 332 -12.98 -24.40 -0.99
CA LYS A 332 -13.20 -24.87 -2.38
C LYS A 332 -11.96 -25.48 -3.03
N LEU A 333 -10.76 -24.93 -2.80
CA LEU A 333 -9.51 -25.43 -3.38
C LEU A 333 -8.98 -26.68 -2.68
N LEU A 334 -9.16 -26.79 -1.36
CA LEU A 334 -8.86 -27.99 -0.58
C LEU A 334 -9.79 -29.16 -0.97
N MET A 335 -11.03 -28.87 -1.38
CA MET A 335 -11.93 -29.87 -1.98
C MET A 335 -11.49 -30.32 -3.38
N LEU A 336 -10.69 -29.53 -4.10
CA LEU A 336 -10.26 -29.80 -5.48
C LEU A 336 -8.84 -30.36 -5.60
N LEU A 337 -8.02 -30.26 -4.55
CA LEU A 337 -6.64 -30.77 -4.55
C LEU A 337 -6.62 -32.27 -4.19
N PRO A 338 -6.16 -33.17 -5.08
CA PRO A 338 -6.16 -34.62 -4.86
C PRO A 338 -5.12 -35.11 -3.82
N PHE A 339 -4.55 -34.21 -3.01
CA PHE A 339 -3.46 -34.50 -2.06
C PHE A 339 -3.86 -34.32 -0.58
N THR A 340 -5.14 -34.18 -0.26
CA THR A 340 -5.60 -34.26 1.13
C THR A 340 -5.62 -35.71 1.62
N MET A 341 -4.46 -36.19 2.07
CA MET A 341 -4.31 -37.41 2.91
C MET A 341 -4.84 -37.23 4.34
N LEU A 342 -5.80 -36.33 4.54
CA LEU A 342 -6.59 -36.18 5.76
C LEU A 342 -8.04 -36.06 5.30
N GLY A 343 -8.79 -37.14 5.54
CA GLY A 343 -10.16 -37.33 5.06
C GLY A 343 -11.09 -36.17 5.38
N ALA A 344 -12.18 -36.11 4.60
CA ALA A 344 -13.25 -35.15 4.76
C ALA A 344 -13.69 -35.01 6.24
N PRO A 345 -13.88 -33.78 6.76
CA PRO A 345 -14.50 -33.59 8.06
C PRO A 345 -16.00 -33.84 7.91
N GLY A 346 -16.40 -35.11 7.99
CA GLY A 346 -17.80 -35.47 7.87
C GLY A 346 -18.04 -36.97 7.82
N ASP A 347 -17.63 -37.70 8.86
CA ASP A 347 -18.22 -39.01 9.24
C ASP A 347 -17.76 -39.56 10.61
N GLY A 348 -17.18 -38.74 11.51
CA GLY A 348 -16.54 -39.24 12.74
C GLY A 348 -17.18 -38.87 14.08
N MET A 349 -18.29 -38.13 14.11
CA MET A 349 -18.94 -37.71 15.37
C MET A 349 -20.44 -38.05 15.37
N GLN A 350 -20.76 -39.31 15.08
CA GLN A 350 -21.98 -39.95 15.57
C GLN A 350 -21.60 -41.34 16.11
N GLY A 351 -21.58 -41.46 17.44
CA GLY A 351 -21.46 -42.74 18.14
C GLY A 351 -20.11 -42.99 18.80
N MET A 352 -19.88 -42.36 19.96
CA MET A 352 -19.58 -42.98 21.26
C MET A 352 -19.07 -41.94 22.26
#